data_AF-A0A7S7W5B2-F1
#
_entry.id   AF-A0A7S7W5B2-F1
#
_cell.length_a   1.000
_cell.length_b   1.000
_cell.length_c   1.000
_cell.angle_alpha   90.00
_cell.angle_beta   90.00
_cell.angle_gamma   90.00
#
_symmetry.space_group_name_H-M   'P 1'
#
loop_
_entity.id
_entity.type
_entity.pdbx_description
1 polymer ?
#
loop_
_entity_poly.entity_id
_entity_poly.type
_entity_poly.pdbx_seq_one_letter_code
_entity_poly.pdbx_strand_id
1 'polypeptide(L)'
;MSILGVLVFHFFGATLPGGFLGVDVFFVVSGFLIVGLILDEISAASFSFLRFYERRIRRLVPVAAIVTLTTCLAAWLLSLPPELIDFSKSLAASATFLSNWYFLATVGYLDGPATLKPLLHTWSLSIEEQFYLVVPAVMVACARLHRVRHFSTFVRSIARLCNLA
;
A
#
# COMPACT_ATOMS: atom_id res chain seq x y z
N MET A 1 0.40 9.27 -6.54
CA MET A 1 1.43 9.20 -7.60
C MET A 1 1.46 7.86 -8.34
N SER A 2 0.97 6.75 -7.76
CA SER A 2 0.85 5.46 -8.47
C SER A 2 -0.30 5.40 -9.49
N ILE A 3 -1.44 6.04 -9.21
CA ILE A 3 -2.64 6.01 -10.08
C ILE A 3 -2.36 6.60 -11.47
N LEU A 4 -1.58 7.68 -11.55
CA LEU A 4 -1.26 8.35 -12.82
C LEU A 4 -0.42 7.46 -13.75
N GLY A 5 0.56 6.73 -13.22
CA GLY A 5 1.36 5.78 -13.99
C GLY A 5 0.55 4.57 -14.48
N VAL A 6 -0.37 4.07 -13.66
CA VAL A 6 -1.28 2.96 -14.02
C VAL A 6 -2.30 3.41 -15.07
N LEU A 7 -2.84 4.62 -14.97
CA LEU A 7 -3.74 5.21 -15.97
C LEU A 7 -3.03 5.40 -17.31
N VAL A 8 -1.81 5.96 -17.31
CA VAL A 8 -1.00 6.12 -18.52
C VAL A 8 -0.75 4.77 -19.19
N PHE A 9 -0.50 3.71 -18.43
CA PHE A 9 -0.33 2.37 -18.99
C PHE A 9 -1.60 1.79 -19.61
N HIS A 10 -2.76 2.03 -19.01
CA HIS A 10 -4.02 1.55 -19.55
C HIS A 10 -4.41 2.25 -20.87
N PHE A 11 -4.02 3.53 -21.03
CA PHE A 11 -4.30 4.32 -22.25
C PHE A 11 -3.18 4.29 -23.31
N PHE A 12 -1.93 4.07 -22.92
CA PHE A 12 -0.74 4.16 -23.79
C PHE A 12 0.18 2.92 -23.72
N GLY A 13 -0.31 1.78 -23.24
CA GLY A 13 0.50 0.58 -22.96
C GLY A 13 1.26 -0.01 -24.16
N ALA A 14 0.83 0.29 -25.39
CA ALA A 14 1.55 -0.09 -26.61
C ALA A 14 2.82 0.76 -26.87
N THR A 15 2.90 1.96 -26.29
CA THR A 15 4.03 2.90 -26.49
C THR A 15 4.88 3.11 -25.24
N LEU A 16 4.38 2.78 -24.04
CA LEU A 16 5.10 2.91 -22.77
C LEU A 16 5.00 1.61 -21.93
N PRO A 17 5.87 0.61 -22.17
CA PRO A 17 5.84 -0.69 -21.51
C PRO A 17 6.18 -0.66 -20.00
N GLY A 18 6.53 0.50 -19.44
CA GLY A 18 6.99 0.66 -18.05
C GLY A 18 5.89 0.87 -16.99
N GLY A 19 4.60 0.80 -17.34
CA GLY A 19 3.50 1.08 -16.40
C GLY A 19 3.46 0.22 -15.13
N PHE A 20 3.92 -1.03 -15.22
CA PHE A 20 4.02 -1.95 -14.08
C PHE A 20 5.06 -1.51 -13.03
N LEU A 21 6.08 -0.73 -13.43
CA LEU A 21 7.08 -0.18 -12.50
C LEU A 21 6.46 0.80 -11.49
N GLY A 22 5.27 1.32 -11.76
CA GLY A 22 4.62 2.31 -10.89
C GLY A 22 4.34 1.81 -9.48
N VAL A 23 3.99 0.53 -9.31
CA VAL A 23 3.72 -0.06 -7.99
C VAL A 23 5.03 -0.35 -7.24
N ASP A 24 6.03 -0.90 -7.94
CA ASP A 24 7.34 -1.22 -7.35
C ASP A 24 8.07 0.05 -6.89
N VAL A 25 8.14 1.07 -7.75
CA VAL A 25 8.73 2.38 -7.42
C VAL A 25 7.97 3.04 -6.27
N PHE A 26 6.64 2.93 -6.26
CA PHE A 26 5.83 3.46 -5.16
C PHE A 26 6.17 2.80 -3.83
N PHE A 27 6.31 1.47 -3.78
CA PHE A 27 6.71 0.77 -2.55
C PHE A 27 8.10 1.19 -2.08
N VAL A 28 9.06 1.29 -3.00
CA VAL A 28 10.43 1.72 -2.67
C VAL A 28 10.42 3.13 -2.08
N VAL A 29 9.81 4.10 -2.77
CA VAL A 29 9.75 5.49 -2.31
C VAL A 29 9.01 5.61 -0.98
N SER A 30 7.88 4.91 -0.84
CA SER A 30 7.11 4.91 0.40
C SER A 30 7.92 4.34 1.57
N GLY A 31 8.62 3.23 1.34
CA GLY A 31 9.51 2.60 2.32
C GLY A 31 10.60 3.57 2.81
N PHE A 32 11.31 4.22 1.88
CA PHE A 32 12.35 5.20 2.22
C PHE A 32 11.83 6.36 3.04
N LEU A 33 10.71 6.98 2.62
CA LEU A 33 10.13 8.12 3.32
C LEU A 33 9.70 7.77 4.75
N ILE A 34 9.14 6.58 4.94
CA ILE A 34 8.56 6.17 6.21
C ILE A 34 9.63 5.75 7.20
N VAL A 35 10.60 4.97 6.75
CA VAL A 35 11.77 4.63 7.56
C VAL A 35 12.50 5.90 7.97
N GLY A 36 12.72 6.85 7.05
CA GLY A 36 13.32 8.15 7.35
C GLY A 36 12.55 8.92 8.43
N LEU A 37 11.23 9.08 8.25
CA LEU A 37 10.37 9.77 9.20
C LEU A 37 10.38 9.13 10.59
N ILE A 38 10.30 7.80 10.67
CA ILE A 38 10.31 7.08 11.94
C ILE A 38 11.69 7.22 12.62
N LEU A 39 12.78 7.10 11.87
CA LEU A 39 14.13 7.27 12.42
C LEU A 39 14.35 8.65 13.01
N ASP A 40 13.89 9.70 12.32
CA ASP A 40 14.07 11.07 12.78
C ASP A 40 13.22 11.34 14.02
N GLU A 41 11.96 10.87 14.07
CA GLU A 41 11.11 10.97 15.26
C GLU A 41 11.64 10.15 16.45
N ILE A 42 12.20 8.95 16.21
CA ILE A 42 12.83 8.14 17.27
C ILE A 42 14.10 8.84 17.79
N SER A 43 14.95 9.35 16.89
CA SER A 43 16.19 10.04 17.26
C SER A 43 15.93 11.32 18.06
N ALA A 44 14.80 11.97 17.81
CA ALA A 44 14.30 13.12 18.56
C ALA A 44 13.49 12.75 19.81
N ALA A 45 13.38 11.46 20.16
CA ALA A 45 12.56 10.94 21.26
C ALA A 45 11.09 11.42 21.23
N SER A 46 10.56 11.67 20.03
CA SER A 46 9.22 12.24 19.81
C SER A 46 8.26 11.29 19.08
N PHE A 47 8.72 10.08 18.72
CA PHE A 47 7.89 9.11 18.02
C PHE A 47 6.65 8.70 18.83
N SER A 48 5.49 8.70 18.17
CA SER A 48 4.21 8.24 18.73
C SER A 48 3.44 7.45 17.69
N PHE A 49 3.09 6.21 18.03
CA PHE A 49 2.25 5.37 17.18
C PHE A 49 0.92 6.03 16.86
N LEU A 50 0.28 6.67 17.85
CA LEU A 50 -1.01 7.32 17.66
C LEU A 50 -0.93 8.43 16.61
N ARG A 51 0.05 9.34 16.73
CA ARG A 51 0.27 10.43 15.75
C ARG A 51 0.65 9.88 14.37
N PHE A 52 1.43 8.81 14.33
CA PHE A 52 1.80 8.14 13.09
C PHE A 52 0.58 7.60 12.34
N TYR A 53 -0.28 6.83 13.01
CA TYR A 53 -1.48 6.26 12.38
C TYR A 53 -2.53 7.32 12.08
N GLU A 54 -2.71 8.33 12.94
CA GLU A 54 -3.66 9.42 12.70
C GLU A 54 -3.39 10.13 11.36
N ARG A 55 -2.13 10.51 11.11
CA ARG A 55 -1.72 11.17 9.86
C ARG A 55 -2.03 10.32 8.63
N ARG A 56 -1.87 9.00 8.73
CA ARG A 56 -2.17 8.06 7.64
C ARG A 56 -3.66 7.91 7.43
N ILE A 57 -4.42 7.68 8.50
CA ILE A 57 -5.88 7.52 8.43
C ILE A 57 -6.52 8.76 7.80
N ARG A 58 -6.13 9.98 8.23
CA ARG A 58 -6.66 11.23 7.66
C ARG A 58 -6.34 11.42 6.18
N ARG A 59 -5.27 10.78 5.68
CA ARG A 59 -4.85 10.87 4.27
C ARG A 59 -5.48 9.76 3.40
N LEU A 60 -5.55 8.54 3.91
CA LEU A 60 -5.89 7.33 3.14
C LEU A 60 -7.38 7.00 3.20
N VAL A 61 -7.99 7.06 4.39
CA VAL A 61 -9.38 6.65 4.58
C VAL A 61 -10.36 7.47 3.74
N PRO A 62 -10.27 8.80 3.60
CA PRO A 62 -11.21 9.56 2.78
C PRO A 62 -11.22 9.11 1.32
N VAL A 63 -10.02 8.90 0.75
CA VAL A 63 -9.88 8.47 -0.64
C VAL A 63 -10.36 7.03 -0.81
N ALA A 64 -9.95 6.13 0.09
CA ALA A 64 -10.39 4.73 0.06
C ALA A 64 -11.91 4.61 0.22
N ALA A 65 -12.52 5.40 1.10
CA ALA A 65 -13.96 5.43 1.31
C ALA A 65 -14.70 5.90 0.06
N ILE A 66 -14.27 6.99 -0.59
CA ILE A 66 -14.89 7.48 -1.82
C ILE A 66 -14.82 6.40 -2.90
N VAL A 67 -13.63 5.85 -3.18
CA VAL A 67 -13.45 4.82 -4.21
C VAL A 67 -14.27 3.58 -3.90
N THR A 68 -14.30 3.14 -2.64
CA THR A 68 -15.05 1.95 -2.25
C THR A 68 -16.55 2.18 -2.40
N LEU A 69 -17.08 3.32 -1.93
CA LEU A 69 -18.50 3.64 -2.01
C LEU A 69 -18.98 3.80 -3.46
N THR A 70 -18.21 4.48 -4.31
CA THR A 70 -18.55 4.61 -5.73
C THR A 70 -18.50 3.26 -6.45
N THR A 71 -17.53 2.40 -6.10
CA THR A 71 -17.45 1.04 -6.65
C THR A 71 -18.61 0.18 -6.17
N CYS A 72 -19.02 0.27 -4.89
CA CYS A 72 -20.21 -0.42 -4.38
C CYS A 72 -21.49 0.01 -5.11
N LEU A 73 -21.65 1.31 -5.35
CA LEU A 73 -22.79 1.83 -6.11
C LEU A 73 -22.79 1.31 -7.55
N ALA A 74 -21.62 1.32 -8.22
CA ALA A 74 -21.49 0.78 -9.57
C ALA A 74 -21.78 -0.72 -9.63
N ALA A 75 -21.25 -1.52 -8.70
CA ALA A 75 -21.53 -2.95 -8.62
C ALA A 75 -23.02 -3.22 -8.41
N TRP A 76 -23.67 -2.47 -7.52
CA TRP A 76 -25.11 -2.62 -7.27
C TRP A 76 -25.98 -2.32 -8.51
N LEU A 77 -25.57 -1.36 -9.34
CA LEU A 77 -26.32 -0.97 -10.54
C LEU A 77 -26.03 -1.85 -11.77
N LEU A 78 -24.82 -2.42 -11.88
CA LEU A 78 -24.33 -3.02 -13.12
C LEU A 78 -24.15 -4.54 -13.04
N SER A 79 -24.07 -5.13 -11.85
CA SER A 79 -23.73 -6.55 -11.67
C SER A 79 -24.93 -7.44 -11.43
N LEU A 80 -24.80 -8.70 -11.85
CA LEU A 80 -25.78 -9.77 -11.58
C LEU A 80 -25.64 -10.31 -10.14
N PRO A 81 -26.67 -10.98 -9.57
CA PRO A 81 -26.61 -11.48 -8.19
C PRO A 81 -25.39 -12.35 -7.85
N PRO A 82 -24.93 -13.28 -8.71
CA PRO A 82 -23.72 -14.05 -8.43
C PRO A 82 -22.44 -13.18 -8.37
N GLU A 83 -22.35 -12.17 -9.23
CA GLU A 83 -21.22 -11.24 -9.26
C GLU A 83 -21.18 -10.35 -8.02
N LEU A 84 -22.35 -9.97 -7.49
CA LEU A 84 -22.45 -9.21 -6.24
C LEU A 84 -21.92 -10.02 -5.04
N ILE A 85 -22.11 -11.34 -5.02
CA ILE A 85 -21.55 -12.21 -3.98
C ILE A 85 -20.02 -12.19 -4.06
N ASP A 86 -19.43 -12.34 -5.25
CA ASP A 86 -17.98 -12.32 -5.41
C ASP A 86 -17.37 -10.92 -5.19
N PHE A 87 -18.11 -9.87 -5.55
CA PHE A 87 -17.77 -8.50 -5.20
C PHE A 87 -17.75 -8.30 -3.69
N SER A 88 -18.72 -8.84 -2.95
CA SER A 88 -18.80 -8.69 -1.49
C SER A 88 -17.58 -9.30 -0.76
N LYS A 89 -17.07 -10.43 -1.27
CA LYS A 89 -15.83 -11.06 -0.76
C LYS A 89 -14.62 -10.17 -1.00
N SER A 90 -14.53 -9.61 -2.22
CA SER A 90 -13.47 -8.66 -2.59
C SER A 90 -13.52 -7.40 -1.71
N LEU A 91 -14.73 -6.87 -1.47
CA LEU A 91 -14.98 -5.73 -0.62
C LEU A 91 -14.56 -5.98 0.83
N ALA A 92 -14.95 -7.13 1.40
CA ALA A 92 -14.55 -7.51 2.75
C ALA A 92 -13.02 -7.63 2.88
N ALA A 93 -12.36 -8.24 1.89
CA ALA A 93 -10.91 -8.36 1.87
C ALA A 93 -10.22 -6.99 1.73
N SER A 94 -10.75 -6.07 0.91
CA SER A 94 -10.23 -4.71 0.80
C SER A 94 -10.41 -3.92 2.10
N ALA A 95 -11.59 -4.00 2.72
CA ALA A 95 -11.91 -3.27 3.96
C ALA A 95 -11.06 -3.72 5.16
N THR A 96 -10.62 -4.98 5.15
CA THR A 96 -9.75 -5.57 6.19
C THR A 96 -8.27 -5.47 5.87
N PHE A 97 -7.88 -4.84 4.75
CA PHE A 97 -6.51 -4.80 4.25
C PHE A 97 -5.88 -6.20 4.08
N LEU A 98 -6.70 -7.17 3.64
CA LEU A 98 -6.32 -8.55 3.33
C LEU A 98 -6.51 -8.90 1.84
N SER A 99 -6.79 -7.90 1.00
CA SER A 99 -7.10 -8.13 -0.41
C SER A 99 -5.93 -8.74 -1.19
N ASN A 100 -4.68 -8.51 -0.76
CA ASN A 100 -3.52 -9.17 -1.36
C ASN A 100 -3.59 -10.70 -1.22
N TRP A 101 -3.96 -11.21 -0.05
CA TRP A 101 -4.11 -12.65 0.20
C TRP A 101 -5.32 -13.22 -0.53
N TYR A 102 -6.44 -12.47 -0.50
CA TYR A 102 -7.65 -12.87 -1.21
C TYR A 102 -7.41 -12.99 -2.72
N PHE A 103 -6.79 -11.99 -3.35
CA PHE A 103 -6.54 -12.03 -4.79
C PHE A 103 -5.41 -12.99 -5.16
N LEU A 104 -4.43 -13.22 -4.29
CA LEU A 104 -3.45 -14.29 -4.50
C LEU A 104 -4.13 -15.67 -4.59
N ALA A 105 -5.16 -15.91 -3.78
CA ALA A 105 -5.88 -17.18 -3.75
C ALA A 105 -6.96 -17.31 -4.84
N THR A 106 -7.42 -16.19 -5.43
CA THR A 106 -8.59 -16.16 -6.32
C THR A 106 -8.31 -15.63 -7.72
N VAL A 107 -7.06 -15.25 -8.03
CA VAL A 107 -6.67 -14.80 -9.38
C VAL A 107 -5.77 -15.89 -9.96
N GLY A 108 -6.37 -16.79 -10.75
CA GLY A 108 -5.69 -17.93 -11.37
C GLY A 108 -6.41 -18.38 -12.65
N TYR A 109 -5.88 -19.42 -13.31
CA TYR A 109 -6.38 -19.93 -14.60
C TYR A 109 -7.85 -20.37 -14.59
N LEU A 110 -8.39 -20.74 -13.42
CA LEU A 110 -9.76 -21.23 -13.25
C LEU A 110 -10.76 -20.14 -12.79
N ASP A 111 -10.27 -18.95 -12.43
CA ASP A 111 -11.11 -17.85 -11.96
C ASP A 111 -11.30 -16.79 -13.06
N GLY A 112 -12.42 -16.07 -13.01
CA GLY A 112 -12.78 -15.06 -14.00
C GLY A 112 -11.69 -14.00 -14.23
N PRO A 113 -11.66 -13.35 -15.41
CA PRO A 113 -10.62 -12.39 -15.78
C PRO A 113 -10.35 -11.35 -14.69
N ALA A 114 -9.07 -11.07 -14.43
CA ALA A 114 -8.64 -10.04 -13.47
C ALA A 114 -9.24 -8.65 -13.77
N THR A 115 -9.58 -8.37 -15.02
CA THR A 115 -10.25 -7.15 -15.48
C THR A 115 -11.68 -6.99 -14.95
N LEU A 116 -12.32 -8.09 -14.51
CA LEU A 116 -13.67 -8.09 -13.97
C LEU A 116 -13.72 -7.95 -12.44
N LYS A 117 -12.58 -7.73 -11.77
CA LYS A 117 -12.51 -7.54 -10.33
C LYS A 117 -12.27 -6.07 -9.99
N PRO A 118 -13.32 -5.27 -9.70
CA PRO A 118 -13.19 -3.81 -9.58
C PRO A 118 -12.24 -3.37 -8.46
N LEU A 119 -12.18 -4.14 -7.38
CA LEU A 119 -11.35 -3.86 -6.20
C LEU A 119 -9.97 -4.52 -6.25
N LEU A 120 -9.58 -5.14 -7.39
CA LEU A 120 -8.30 -5.84 -7.51
C LEU A 120 -7.13 -4.93 -7.10
N HIS A 121 -7.12 -3.70 -7.60
CA HIS A 121 -6.10 -2.68 -7.35
C HIS A 121 -5.81 -2.39 -5.86
N THR A 122 -6.70 -2.78 -4.93
CA THR A 122 -6.48 -2.60 -3.49
C THR A 122 -5.43 -3.53 -2.91
N TRP A 123 -4.98 -4.56 -3.65
CA TRP A 123 -3.98 -5.52 -3.18
C TRP A 123 -2.69 -4.83 -2.72
N SER A 124 -2.22 -3.83 -3.47
CA SER A 124 -0.98 -3.12 -3.14
C SER A 124 -1.15 -2.23 -1.91
N LEU A 125 -2.33 -1.63 -1.74
CA LEU A 125 -2.68 -0.84 -0.55
C LEU A 125 -2.73 -1.73 0.71
N SER A 126 -3.24 -2.95 0.60
CA SER A 126 -3.22 -3.91 1.71
C SER A 126 -1.80 -4.25 2.17
N ILE A 127 -0.87 -4.48 1.24
CA ILE A 127 0.54 -4.72 1.56
C ILE A 127 1.17 -3.48 2.19
N GLU A 128 0.85 -2.30 1.66
CA GLU A 128 1.35 -1.03 2.18
C GLU A 128 0.93 -0.81 3.65
N GLU A 129 -0.34 -1.05 4.00
CA GLU A 129 -0.82 -0.94 5.38
C GLU A 129 -0.20 -2.00 6.31
N GLN A 130 -0.03 -3.25 5.83
CA GLN A 130 0.67 -4.29 6.59
C GLN A 130 2.13 -3.88 6.88
N PHE A 131 2.82 -3.30 5.90
CA PHE A 131 4.16 -2.75 6.08
C PHE A 131 4.17 -1.61 7.11
N TYR A 132 3.15 -0.74 7.12
CA TYR A 132 3.02 0.34 8.11
C TYR A 132 2.70 -0.14 9.52
N LEU A 133 2.11 -1.31 9.66
CA LEU A 133 1.93 -1.94 10.95
C LEU A 133 3.26 -2.48 11.51
N VAL A 134 4.01 -3.20 10.66
CA VAL A 134 5.19 -3.97 11.07
C VAL A 134 6.42 -3.08 11.26
N VAL A 135 6.73 -2.19 10.30
CA VAL A 135 8.00 -1.45 10.30
C VAL A 135 8.19 -0.55 11.53
N PRO A 136 7.21 0.28 11.94
CA PRO A 136 7.42 1.12 13.12
C PRO A 136 7.59 0.29 14.39
N ALA A 137 6.88 -0.85 14.51
CA ALA A 137 7.03 -1.75 15.64
C ALA A 137 8.44 -2.34 15.71
N VAL A 138 8.96 -2.84 14.58
CA VAL A 138 10.33 -3.38 14.49
C VAL A 138 11.36 -2.29 14.79
N MET A 139 11.22 -1.10 14.22
CA MET A 139 12.18 0.00 14.42
C MET A 139 12.21 0.50 15.87
N VAL A 140 11.06 0.62 16.51
CA VAL A 140 10.98 0.99 17.93
C VAL A 140 11.58 -0.12 18.81
N ALA A 141 11.33 -1.39 18.50
CA ALA A 141 11.95 -2.51 19.21
C ALA A 141 13.49 -2.49 19.06
N CYS A 142 14.01 -2.33 17.84
CA CYS A 142 15.44 -2.21 17.58
C CYS A 142 16.07 -1.01 18.31
N ALA A 143 15.39 0.15 18.32
CA ALA A 143 15.89 1.35 19.00
C ALA A 143 15.90 1.22 20.53
N ARG A 144 15.03 0.37 21.10
CA ARG A 144 15.03 0.06 22.54
C ARG A 144 16.11 -0.97 22.91
N LEU A 145 16.35 -1.95 22.04
CA LEU A 145 17.34 -3.02 22.26
C LEU A 145 18.78 -2.56 22.01
N HIS A 146 18.99 -1.66 21.05
CA HIS A 146 20.31 -1.10 20.74
C HIS A 146 20.33 0.40 21.09
N ARG A 147 21.34 0.84 21.85
CA ARG A 147 21.58 2.27 22.16
C ARG A 147 21.59 3.04 20.82
N VAL A 148 20.54 3.83 20.60
CA VAL A 148 20.03 4.48 19.35
C VAL A 148 21.09 5.00 18.35
N ARG A 149 22.31 5.27 18.83
CA ARG A 149 23.41 5.89 18.07
C ARG A 149 23.99 5.02 16.96
N HIS A 150 24.02 3.69 17.10
CA HIS A 150 24.56 2.77 16.07
C HIS A 150 23.54 2.42 14.97
N PHE A 151 22.26 2.32 15.32
CA PHE A 151 21.20 1.99 14.36
C PHE A 151 20.92 3.13 13.39
N SER A 152 20.91 4.38 13.87
CA SER A 152 20.68 5.54 12.99
C SER A 152 21.85 5.82 12.04
N THR A 153 23.10 5.55 12.46
CA THR A 153 24.27 5.69 11.57
C THR A 153 24.22 4.64 10.47
N PHE A 154 23.92 3.37 10.77
CA PHE A 154 23.82 2.31 9.77
C PHE A 154 22.78 2.62 8.68
N VAL A 155 21.56 2.99 9.06
CA VAL A 155 20.50 3.28 8.06
C VAL A 155 20.79 4.56 7.28
N ARG A 156 21.34 5.61 7.92
CA ARG A 156 21.74 6.84 7.21
C ARG A 156 22.90 6.59 6.24
N SER A 157 23.82 5.68 6.55
CA SER A 157 24.89 5.29 5.64
C SER A 157 24.35 4.56 4.40
N ILE A 158 23.37 3.67 4.57
CA ILE A 158 22.71 3.00 3.43
C ILE A 158 21.92 4.01 2.59
N ALA A 159 21.18 4.91 3.23
CA ALA A 159 20.44 5.96 2.52
C ALA A 159 21.37 6.91 1.72
N ARG A 160 22.57 7.22 2.25
CA ARG A 160 23.59 7.99 1.53
C ARG A 160 24.19 7.24 0.35
N LEU A 161 24.44 5.93 0.50
CA LEU A 161 24.93 5.09 -0.59
C LEU A 161 23.92 5.00 -1.74
N CYS A 162 22.61 4.94 -1.45
CA CYS A 162 21.56 4.95 -2.46
C CYS A 162 21.33 6.31 -3.13
N ASN A 163 21.72 7.42 -2.50
CA ASN A 163 21.62 8.78 -3.08
C ASN A 163 22.84 9.18 -3.93
N LEU A 164 23.87 8.33 -3.98
CA LEU A 164 25.13 8.56 -4.73
C LEU A 164 25.25 7.69 -5.99
N ALA A 165 24.27 6.83 -6.26
CA ALA A 165 24.17 6.00 -7.46
C ALA A 165 23.08 6.54 -8.39
#